data_AF-A0A7W4UR74-F1
#
_entry.id   AF-A0A7W4UR74-F1
#
_cell.length_a   1.000
_cell.length_b   1.000
_cell.length_c   1.000
_cell.angle_alpha   90.00
_cell.angle_beta   90.00
_cell.angle_gamma   90.00
#
_symmetry.space_group_name_H-M   'P 1'
#
loop_
_entity.id
_entity.type
_entity.pdbx_description
1 polymer ?
#
loop_
_entity_poly.entity_id
_entity_poly.type
_entity_poly.pdbx_seq_one_letter_code
_entity_poly.pdbx_strand_id
1 'polypeptide(L)'
;MTALIGPNGSGKSTLLRGLARLHSPTDGRVMFGGFDGTRADAPLRHVAAASSREFAQEVTLFAQSRSVPQGLSVREVIAFGRHPYRRKFAGMSSDDRAAVEHALDATGVRARADRAVGELSGGEVQRVWLAACLAQETGVVLLYEPTNHLDLRYQVETLDLIRDLADVHGVAVGVVLHDLDHAASIADELVLMRAGRILASGAPEHVLTAEHIGAAYEVPVEVTFDERTAPAHRPGQPQQAARPCRELPHPRSPHKQPFPRGRQMTRTRTLTAAAMTGIAALALTACGTTDVAAPSTEGDAVASQSCADDTTETATGAVSLTDSLGRTVELDAPAERVAVLEWQQTEDLLSLCVTPIGAASTDGYTTYVSAEPLPESVTNVGERGEPDLDALYGTNPDLIIVEAYSLDDELLKKLEERDVPVLATIGADGAGQIANMKEVFSLIGDATGRSERADQVLAEFDQHLADAKAEVAEAQLETTDFVFFDGWIESGNVVVRPYGQGALLTELGEELGLTGAWTDEIDKAYGSGGVVPAYGLAQTDIEGLRPSATRISSSRTTAPPTATSSSSSRAPSGRRSPLSRTAAPSSSRPASGARAARAPVSRPSTPSWT
;
A
#
# COMPACT_ATOMS: atom_id res chain seq x y z
N MET A 1 -20.29 7.55 -20.69
CA MET A 1 -19.05 7.07 -20.08
C MET A 1 -17.89 7.36 -21.03
N THR A 2 -16.89 8.10 -20.54
CA THR A 2 -15.72 8.51 -21.34
C THR A 2 -14.45 7.90 -20.72
N ALA A 3 -13.58 7.28 -21.52
CA ALA A 3 -12.32 6.70 -21.06
C ALA A 3 -11.08 7.42 -21.62
N LEU A 4 -10.13 7.71 -20.74
CA LEU A 4 -8.85 8.35 -21.02
C LEU A 4 -7.77 7.28 -21.20
N ILE A 5 -7.16 7.22 -22.39
CA ILE A 5 -6.17 6.20 -22.79
C ILE A 5 -4.89 6.85 -23.37
N GLY A 6 -3.85 6.04 -23.60
CA GLY A 6 -2.54 6.47 -24.07
C GLY A 6 -1.40 6.00 -23.14
N PRO A 7 -0.13 6.20 -23.54
CA PRO A 7 1.04 5.68 -22.81
C PRO A 7 1.23 6.31 -21.42
N ASN A 8 2.21 5.80 -20.68
CA ASN A 8 2.65 6.40 -19.43
C ASN A 8 3.28 7.79 -19.70
N GLY A 9 3.17 8.71 -18.73
CA GLY A 9 3.58 10.11 -18.91
C GLY A 9 2.70 10.96 -19.85
N SER A 10 1.66 10.40 -20.49
CA SER A 10 0.86 11.17 -21.47
C SER A 10 -0.04 12.27 -20.89
N GLY A 11 -0.21 12.30 -19.57
CA GLY A 11 -0.97 13.34 -18.85
C GLY A 11 -2.37 12.93 -18.38
N LYS A 12 -2.81 11.67 -18.60
CA LYS A 12 -4.13 11.14 -18.19
C LYS A 12 -4.49 11.50 -16.75
N SER A 13 -3.58 11.18 -15.82
CA SER A 13 -3.68 11.40 -14.38
C SER A 13 -3.80 12.87 -14.02
N THR A 14 -2.96 13.71 -14.64
CA THR A 14 -2.94 15.17 -14.44
C THR A 14 -4.25 15.81 -14.90
N LEU A 15 -4.80 15.36 -16.04
CA LEU A 15 -6.09 15.84 -16.54
C LEU A 15 -7.23 15.42 -15.60
N LEU A 16 -7.30 14.15 -15.19
CA LEU A 16 -8.33 13.68 -14.26
C LEU A 16 -8.26 14.42 -12.90
N ARG A 17 -7.06 14.63 -12.35
CA ARG A 17 -6.83 15.43 -11.13
C ARG A 17 -7.20 16.90 -11.31
N GLY A 18 -7.02 17.47 -12.52
CA GLY A 18 -7.50 18.80 -12.88
C GLY A 18 -9.03 18.90 -12.88
N LEU A 19 -9.72 17.92 -13.49
CA LEU A 19 -11.19 17.83 -13.46
C LEU A 19 -11.71 17.66 -12.01
N ALA A 20 -11.00 16.89 -11.19
CA ALA A 20 -11.30 16.69 -9.77
C ALA A 20 -10.91 17.87 -8.84
N ARG A 21 -10.44 19.00 -9.38
CA ARG A 21 -9.99 20.19 -8.62
C ARG A 21 -8.79 19.91 -7.66
N LEU A 22 -8.06 18.83 -7.86
CA LEU A 22 -6.81 18.52 -7.12
C LEU A 22 -5.59 19.23 -7.72
N HIS A 23 -5.65 19.61 -8.99
CA HIS A 23 -4.64 20.46 -9.64
C HIS A 23 -5.32 21.67 -10.29
N SER A 24 -4.76 22.86 -10.08
CA SER A 24 -5.25 24.09 -10.72
C SER A 24 -4.72 24.19 -12.15
N PRO A 25 -5.56 24.46 -13.17
CA PRO A 25 -5.09 24.68 -14.53
C PRO A 25 -4.34 26.02 -14.65
N THR A 26 -3.18 26.01 -15.32
CA THR A 26 -2.36 27.22 -15.58
C THR A 26 -3.04 28.19 -16.54
N ASP A 27 -3.80 27.66 -17.51
CA ASP A 27 -4.66 28.39 -18.43
C ASP A 27 -5.87 27.52 -18.80
N GLY A 28 -6.91 28.11 -19.37
CA GLY A 28 -8.20 27.46 -19.61
C GLY A 28 -9.13 27.50 -18.39
N ARG A 29 -10.24 26.77 -18.47
CA ARG A 29 -11.30 26.75 -17.43
C ARG A 29 -11.95 25.37 -17.36
N VAL A 30 -12.18 24.88 -16.14
CA VAL A 30 -12.94 23.64 -15.90
C VAL A 30 -14.36 24.01 -15.46
N MET A 31 -15.35 23.42 -16.11
CA MET A 31 -16.77 23.76 -15.98
C MET A 31 -17.58 22.48 -15.64
N PHE A 32 -18.57 22.60 -14.76
CA PHE A 32 -19.41 21.48 -14.33
C PHE A 32 -20.86 21.92 -14.05
N GLY A 33 -21.81 20.98 -14.07
CA GLY A 33 -23.24 21.22 -13.82
C GLY A 33 -24.14 20.54 -14.85
N GLY A 34 -25.46 20.60 -14.64
CA GLY A 34 -26.47 20.00 -15.52
C GLY A 34 -26.90 18.57 -15.16
N PHE A 35 -26.38 18.03 -14.06
CA PHE A 35 -26.61 16.63 -13.66
C PHE A 35 -27.94 16.38 -12.93
N ASP A 36 -28.78 17.41 -12.69
CA ASP A 36 -30.03 17.27 -11.92
C ASP A 36 -31.18 16.57 -12.67
N GLY A 37 -31.01 16.28 -13.97
CA GLY A 37 -31.99 15.61 -14.83
C GLY A 37 -33.28 16.41 -15.11
N THR A 38 -33.47 17.57 -14.48
CA THR A 38 -34.66 18.42 -14.65
C THR A 38 -34.50 19.46 -15.76
N ARG A 39 -33.26 19.81 -16.14
CA ARG A 39 -32.94 20.70 -17.26
C ARG A 39 -31.63 20.33 -17.96
N ALA A 40 -31.73 19.92 -19.21
CA ALA A 40 -30.57 19.86 -20.13
C ALA A 40 -29.94 21.25 -20.36
N ASP A 41 -30.73 22.32 -20.20
CA ASP A 41 -30.31 23.71 -20.42
C ASP A 41 -29.67 24.38 -19.19
N ALA A 42 -29.38 23.62 -18.13
CA ALA A 42 -28.83 24.18 -16.90
C ALA A 42 -27.40 24.74 -17.11
N PRO A 43 -27.11 25.97 -16.66
CA PRO A 43 -25.83 26.62 -16.97
C PRO A 43 -24.67 25.95 -16.25
N LEU A 44 -23.65 25.56 -17.02
CA LEU A 44 -22.37 25.12 -16.47
C LEU A 44 -21.73 26.24 -15.65
N ARG A 45 -21.21 25.89 -14.48
CA ARG A 45 -20.53 26.78 -13.52
C ARG A 45 -19.04 26.41 -13.44
N HIS A 46 -18.19 27.37 -13.12
CA HIS A 46 -16.75 27.13 -12.99
C HIS A 46 -16.42 26.38 -11.69
N VAL A 47 -15.51 25.40 -11.70
CA VAL A 47 -15.21 24.57 -10.53
C VAL A 47 -14.71 25.36 -9.32
N ALA A 48 -14.01 26.48 -9.54
CA ALA A 48 -13.53 27.36 -8.49
C ALA A 48 -14.61 28.32 -7.92
N ALA A 49 -15.78 28.44 -8.58
CA ALA A 49 -16.88 29.27 -8.12
C ALA A 49 -17.83 28.56 -7.13
N ALA A 50 -17.71 27.23 -7.01
CA ALA A 50 -18.45 26.43 -6.03
C ALA A 50 -17.62 26.26 -4.73
N SER A 51 -18.29 26.17 -3.58
CA SER A 51 -17.65 25.70 -2.36
C SER A 51 -17.22 24.24 -2.49
N SER A 52 -16.22 23.80 -1.72
CA SER A 52 -15.75 22.41 -1.74
C SER A 52 -16.86 21.41 -1.40
N ARG A 53 -17.88 21.83 -0.62
CA ARG A 53 -19.07 21.03 -0.33
C ARG A 53 -19.98 20.87 -1.54
N GLU A 54 -20.29 21.95 -2.25
CA GLU A 54 -21.13 21.90 -3.46
C GLU A 54 -20.43 21.15 -4.60
N PHE A 55 -19.11 21.26 -4.69
CA PHE A 55 -18.32 20.45 -5.63
C PHE A 55 -18.42 18.96 -5.29
N ALA A 56 -18.18 18.59 -4.02
CA ALA A 56 -18.27 17.19 -3.55
C ALA A 56 -19.70 16.62 -3.46
N GLN A 57 -20.75 17.40 -3.73
CA GLN A 57 -22.12 16.91 -3.91
C GLN A 57 -22.45 16.58 -5.37
N GLU A 58 -21.58 16.95 -6.32
CA GLU A 58 -21.83 16.76 -7.75
C GLU A 58 -20.69 16.05 -8.50
N VAL A 59 -19.48 16.02 -7.95
CA VAL A 59 -18.33 15.24 -8.46
C VAL A 59 -17.73 14.41 -7.32
N THR A 60 -17.52 13.11 -7.56
CA THR A 60 -16.65 12.26 -6.72
C THR A 60 -15.43 11.77 -7.51
N LEU A 61 -14.38 11.41 -6.77
CA LEU A 61 -13.15 10.81 -7.30
C LEU A 61 -12.87 9.49 -6.57
N PHE A 62 -13.01 8.39 -7.30
CA PHE A 62 -12.37 7.13 -6.97
C PHE A 62 -10.88 7.25 -7.31
N ALA A 63 -10.04 7.14 -6.28
CA ALA A 63 -8.58 7.06 -6.40
C ALA A 63 -8.15 5.83 -5.59
N GLN A 64 -7.39 4.95 -6.24
CA GLN A 64 -7.08 3.61 -5.73
C GLN A 64 -6.22 3.62 -4.46
N SER A 65 -5.32 4.61 -4.33
CA SER A 65 -4.38 4.79 -3.21
C SER A 65 -5.07 5.33 -1.94
N ARG A 66 -5.96 4.52 -1.34
CA ARG A 66 -6.53 4.78 -0.01
C ARG A 66 -6.16 3.63 0.92
N SER A 67 -5.31 3.90 1.90
CA SER A 67 -5.05 2.98 3.01
C SER A 67 -6.38 2.59 3.65
N VAL A 68 -6.52 1.29 3.97
CA VAL A 68 -7.72 0.77 4.62
C VAL A 68 -7.71 1.22 6.08
N PRO A 69 -8.71 2.00 6.55
CA PRO A 69 -8.73 2.42 7.95
C PRO A 69 -8.95 1.20 8.85
N GLN A 70 -7.99 0.93 9.73
CA GLN A 70 -8.07 -0.21 10.64
C GLN A 70 -9.24 -0.07 11.63
N GLY A 71 -9.84 -1.20 11.99
CA GLY A 71 -10.97 -1.26 12.93
C GLY A 71 -12.32 -0.76 12.40
N LEU A 72 -12.42 -0.15 11.21
CA LEU A 72 -13.71 0.28 10.65
C LEU A 72 -14.43 -0.83 9.89
N SER A 73 -15.75 -0.85 10.01
CA SER A 73 -16.61 -1.73 9.21
C SER A 73 -16.82 -1.23 7.77
N VAL A 74 -17.16 -2.16 6.88
CA VAL A 74 -17.58 -1.86 5.49
C VAL A 74 -18.62 -0.76 5.42
N ARG A 75 -19.64 -0.83 6.27
CA ARG A 75 -20.73 0.15 6.40
C ARG A 75 -20.22 1.54 6.77
N GLU A 76 -19.22 1.65 7.64
CA GLU A 76 -18.66 2.92 8.10
C GLU A 76 -17.79 3.57 7.03
N VAL A 77 -16.99 2.80 6.30
CA VAL A 77 -16.22 3.29 5.14
C VAL A 77 -17.16 3.78 4.03
N ILE A 78 -18.26 3.07 3.75
CA ILE A 78 -19.28 3.54 2.79
C ILE A 78 -20.00 4.80 3.29
N ALA A 79 -20.21 4.94 4.60
CA ALA A 79 -20.79 6.14 5.20
C ALA A 79 -19.90 7.39 5.08
N PHE A 80 -18.61 7.27 4.74
CA PHE A 80 -17.77 8.41 4.37
C PHE A 80 -18.27 9.13 3.11
N GLY A 81 -18.90 8.42 2.17
CA GLY A 81 -19.61 9.01 1.03
C GLY A 81 -20.68 10.03 1.42
N ARG A 82 -21.22 9.95 2.65
CA ARG A 82 -22.21 10.93 3.16
C ARG A 82 -21.61 12.19 3.76
N HIS A 83 -20.27 12.31 3.85
CA HIS A 83 -19.62 13.50 4.42
C HIS A 83 -20.05 14.83 3.76
N PRO A 84 -20.22 14.94 2.42
CA PRO A 84 -20.73 16.16 1.78
C PRO A 84 -22.18 16.53 2.15
N TYR A 85 -22.97 15.62 2.73
CA TYR A 85 -24.37 15.84 3.10
C TYR A 85 -24.55 16.13 4.59
N ARG A 86 -23.75 15.48 5.45
CA ARG A 86 -23.77 15.68 6.91
C ARG A 86 -23.55 17.14 7.33
N ARG A 87 -24.07 17.51 8.51
CA ARG A 87 -23.80 18.80 9.18
C ARG A 87 -22.79 18.58 10.31
N LYS A 88 -22.02 19.61 10.68
CA LYS A 88 -21.13 19.55 11.85
C LYS A 88 -21.94 19.12 13.10
N PHE A 89 -21.40 18.18 13.87
CA PHE A 89 -22.02 17.58 15.06
C PHE A 89 -23.37 16.87 14.84
N ALA A 90 -23.73 16.54 13.60
CA ALA A 90 -24.89 15.70 13.29
C ALA A 90 -24.52 14.23 13.04
N GLY A 91 -25.31 13.33 13.62
CA GLY A 91 -25.37 11.93 13.19
C GLY A 91 -26.00 11.78 11.80
N MET A 92 -25.96 10.57 11.25
CA MET A 92 -26.59 10.26 9.96
C MET A 92 -28.10 10.52 10.00
N SER A 93 -28.65 11.07 8.91
CA SER A 93 -30.09 11.18 8.66
C SER A 93 -30.71 9.83 8.25
N SER A 94 -32.03 9.81 8.00
CA SER A 94 -32.70 8.70 7.30
C SER A 94 -32.08 8.47 5.92
N ASP A 95 -31.84 9.57 5.22
CA ASP A 95 -31.49 9.61 3.81
C ASP A 95 -30.01 9.17 3.63
N ASP A 96 -29.14 9.57 4.56
CA ASP A 96 -27.76 9.08 4.65
C ASP A 96 -27.68 7.56 4.88
N ARG A 97 -28.59 6.99 5.68
CA ARG A 97 -28.66 5.54 5.86
C ARG A 97 -29.16 4.86 4.60
N ALA A 98 -30.22 5.39 3.99
CA ALA A 98 -30.79 4.84 2.75
C ALA A 98 -29.75 4.80 1.60
N ALA A 99 -28.94 5.85 1.45
CA ALA A 99 -27.86 5.89 0.46
C ALA A 99 -26.75 4.84 0.74
N VAL A 100 -26.37 4.62 2.00
CA VAL A 100 -25.41 3.57 2.39
C VAL A 100 -25.99 2.17 2.15
N GLU A 101 -27.25 1.93 2.52
CA GLU A 101 -27.93 0.65 2.26
C GLU A 101 -28.06 0.36 0.75
N HIS A 102 -28.39 1.38 -0.06
CA HIS A 102 -28.45 1.26 -1.51
C HIS A 102 -27.09 0.92 -2.14
N ALA A 103 -26.01 1.56 -1.68
CA ALA A 103 -24.66 1.26 -2.17
C ALA A 103 -24.15 -0.13 -1.74
N LEU A 104 -24.53 -0.60 -0.54
CA LEU A 104 -24.26 -1.97 -0.07
C LEU A 104 -24.94 -3.03 -0.96
N ASP A 105 -26.15 -2.77 -1.46
CA ASP A 105 -26.85 -3.64 -2.39
C ASP A 105 -26.23 -3.60 -3.79
N ALA A 106 -26.10 -2.41 -4.38
CA ALA A 106 -25.68 -2.23 -5.77
C ALA A 106 -24.27 -2.78 -6.07
N THR A 107 -23.35 -2.73 -5.10
CA THR A 107 -22.00 -3.28 -5.23
C THR A 107 -21.86 -4.74 -4.77
N GLY A 108 -22.94 -5.35 -4.26
CA GLY A 108 -22.97 -6.72 -3.77
C GLY A 108 -22.36 -6.96 -2.38
N VAL A 109 -21.81 -5.93 -1.73
CA VAL A 109 -21.06 -6.10 -0.45
C VAL A 109 -21.94 -6.13 0.80
N ARG A 110 -23.28 -6.06 0.68
CA ARG A 110 -24.24 -6.16 1.80
C ARG A 110 -23.94 -7.30 2.78
N ALA A 111 -23.56 -8.49 2.30
CA ALA A 111 -23.24 -9.64 3.14
C ALA A 111 -21.96 -9.49 4.00
N ARG A 112 -21.18 -8.42 3.75
CA ARG A 112 -19.95 -8.04 4.47
C ARG A 112 -20.11 -6.75 5.29
N ALA A 113 -21.27 -6.10 5.26
CA ALA A 113 -21.48 -4.72 5.75
C ALA A 113 -20.94 -4.45 7.16
N ASP A 114 -21.00 -5.43 8.05
CA ASP A 114 -20.66 -5.30 9.47
C ASP A 114 -19.34 -6.01 9.85
N ARG A 115 -18.53 -6.45 8.87
CA ARG A 115 -17.12 -6.91 9.07
C ARG A 115 -16.16 -5.74 8.95
N ALA A 116 -14.99 -5.85 9.58
CA ALA A 116 -13.90 -4.90 9.38
C ALA A 116 -13.34 -4.97 7.95
N VAL A 117 -13.01 -3.83 7.35
CA VAL A 117 -12.56 -3.76 5.95
C VAL A 117 -11.20 -4.43 5.73
N GLY A 118 -10.35 -4.47 6.76
CA GLY A 118 -9.09 -5.23 6.74
C GLY A 118 -9.23 -6.75 6.66
N GLU A 119 -10.44 -7.31 6.80
CA GLU A 119 -10.69 -8.76 6.64
C GLU A 119 -11.18 -9.17 5.24
N LEU A 120 -11.01 -8.30 4.23
CA LEU A 120 -11.52 -8.45 2.87
C LEU A 120 -10.38 -8.61 1.85
N SER A 121 -10.65 -9.24 0.70
CA SER A 121 -9.72 -9.22 -0.43
C SER A 121 -9.65 -7.82 -1.08
N GLY A 122 -8.59 -7.49 -1.82
CA GLY A 122 -8.50 -6.18 -2.51
C GLY A 122 -9.68 -5.92 -3.46
N GLY A 123 -10.18 -6.95 -4.16
CA GLY A 123 -11.40 -6.86 -4.96
C GLY A 123 -12.67 -6.57 -4.13
N GLU A 124 -12.79 -7.16 -2.93
CA GLU A 124 -13.86 -6.81 -1.98
C GLU A 124 -13.68 -5.37 -1.45
N VAL A 125 -12.48 -4.96 -1.00
CA VAL A 125 -12.15 -3.60 -0.53
C VAL A 125 -12.44 -2.54 -1.61
N GLN A 126 -12.09 -2.83 -2.87
CA GLN A 126 -12.37 -1.95 -3.99
C GLN A 126 -13.87 -1.77 -4.21
N ARG A 127 -14.67 -2.84 -4.15
CA ARG A 127 -16.15 -2.73 -4.19
C ARG A 127 -16.68 -1.84 -3.06
N VAL A 128 -16.07 -1.88 -1.87
CA VAL A 128 -16.40 -0.99 -0.73
C VAL A 128 -16.08 0.48 -1.05
N TRP A 129 -14.95 0.78 -1.71
CA TRP A 129 -14.64 2.15 -2.15
C TRP A 129 -15.51 2.64 -3.32
N LEU A 130 -15.88 1.76 -4.27
CA LEU A 130 -16.89 2.07 -5.30
C LEU A 130 -18.26 2.33 -4.66
N ALA A 131 -18.64 1.54 -3.64
CA ALA A 131 -19.84 1.76 -2.86
C ALA A 131 -19.81 3.10 -2.10
N ALA A 132 -18.67 3.50 -1.55
CA ALA A 132 -18.52 4.83 -0.94
C ALA A 132 -18.72 5.97 -1.96
N CYS A 133 -18.29 5.78 -3.22
CA CYS A 133 -18.53 6.73 -4.31
C CYS A 133 -20.01 6.77 -4.72
N LEU A 134 -20.68 5.62 -4.87
CA LEU A 134 -22.12 5.55 -5.16
C LEU A 134 -22.97 6.12 -4.01
N ALA A 135 -22.60 5.84 -2.76
CA ALA A 135 -23.21 6.44 -1.58
C ALA A 135 -23.04 7.96 -1.50
N GLN A 136 -22.14 8.56 -2.29
CA GLN A 136 -22.00 10.01 -2.41
C GLN A 136 -23.06 10.65 -3.33
N GLU A 137 -23.86 9.86 -4.07
CA GLU A 137 -25.00 10.34 -4.90
C GLU A 137 -24.64 11.51 -5.86
N THR A 138 -23.42 11.50 -6.42
CA THR A 138 -22.89 12.56 -7.30
C THR A 138 -23.26 12.37 -8.77
N GLY A 139 -23.52 13.47 -9.48
CA GLY A 139 -23.78 13.48 -10.92
C GLY A 139 -22.59 13.06 -11.80
N VAL A 140 -21.36 13.19 -11.31
CA VAL A 140 -20.13 12.76 -11.97
C VAL A 140 -19.33 11.82 -11.06
N VAL A 141 -18.85 10.70 -11.61
CA VAL A 141 -17.84 9.85 -10.98
C VAL A 141 -16.60 9.85 -11.84
N LEU A 142 -15.49 10.34 -11.29
CA LEU A 142 -14.16 10.23 -11.87
C LEU A 142 -13.46 9.00 -11.28
N LEU A 143 -12.88 8.13 -12.11
CA LEU A 143 -12.17 6.93 -11.67
C LEU A 143 -10.72 6.93 -12.18
N TYR A 144 -9.78 6.81 -11.26
CA TYR A 144 -8.37 6.63 -11.58
C TYR A 144 -7.98 5.15 -11.51
N GLU A 145 -7.63 4.58 -12.68
CA GLU A 145 -7.06 3.23 -12.85
C GLU A 145 -7.76 2.09 -12.08
N PRO A 146 -9.11 2.00 -12.11
CA PRO A 146 -9.85 1.09 -11.23
C PRO A 146 -9.60 -0.40 -11.50
N THR A 147 -9.06 -0.81 -12.65
CA THR A 147 -8.76 -2.22 -12.93
C THR A 147 -7.34 -2.64 -12.55
N ASN A 148 -6.50 -1.71 -12.08
CA ASN A 148 -5.09 -2.02 -11.79
C ASN A 148 -4.97 -2.91 -10.54
N HIS A 149 -3.93 -3.76 -10.48
CA HIS A 149 -3.66 -4.70 -9.38
C HIS A 149 -4.81 -5.68 -8.99
N LEU A 150 -5.75 -5.97 -9.92
CA LEU A 150 -6.81 -6.96 -9.74
C LEU A 150 -6.65 -8.18 -10.66
N ASP A 151 -7.15 -9.35 -10.25
CA ASP A 151 -7.30 -10.49 -11.16
C ASP A 151 -8.36 -10.22 -12.25
N LEU A 152 -8.28 -10.96 -13.37
CA LEU A 152 -9.16 -10.78 -14.54
C LEU A 152 -10.66 -10.84 -14.19
N ARG A 153 -11.06 -11.63 -13.19
CA ARG A 153 -12.46 -11.72 -12.76
C ARG A 153 -12.87 -10.47 -12.01
N TYR A 154 -12.09 -9.99 -11.04
CA TYR A 154 -12.40 -8.74 -10.35
C TYR A 154 -12.26 -7.51 -11.25
N GLN A 155 -11.41 -7.56 -12.29
CA GLN A 155 -11.38 -6.55 -13.35
C GLN A 155 -12.72 -6.50 -14.09
N VAL A 156 -13.17 -7.60 -14.69
CA VAL A 156 -14.47 -7.66 -15.39
C VAL A 156 -15.63 -7.28 -14.47
N GLU A 157 -15.70 -7.85 -13.25
CA GLU A 157 -16.74 -7.51 -12.28
C GLU A 157 -16.69 -6.04 -11.81
N THR A 158 -15.52 -5.38 -11.85
CA THR A 158 -15.37 -3.93 -11.60
C THR A 158 -15.87 -3.13 -12.79
N LEU A 159 -15.54 -3.56 -14.01
CA LEU A 159 -15.96 -2.87 -15.23
C LEU A 159 -17.48 -2.93 -15.43
N ASP A 160 -18.11 -4.07 -15.13
CA ASP A 160 -19.56 -4.22 -15.07
C ASP A 160 -20.19 -3.21 -14.07
N LEU A 161 -19.67 -3.13 -12.85
CA LEU A 161 -20.14 -2.15 -11.85
C LEU A 161 -19.97 -0.70 -12.30
N ILE A 162 -18.87 -0.36 -12.96
CA ILE A 162 -18.62 0.99 -13.48
C ILE A 162 -19.58 1.31 -14.64
N ARG A 163 -19.95 0.32 -15.46
CA ARG A 163 -20.96 0.48 -16.51
C ARG A 163 -22.37 0.64 -15.92
N ASP A 164 -22.71 -0.09 -14.87
CA ASP A 164 -23.99 0.07 -14.13
C ASP A 164 -24.14 1.47 -13.51
N LEU A 165 -23.05 2.12 -13.06
CA LEU A 165 -23.08 3.53 -12.63
C LEU A 165 -23.58 4.47 -13.75
N ALA A 166 -23.21 4.20 -15.00
CA ALA A 166 -23.69 4.97 -16.16
C ALA A 166 -25.12 4.58 -16.56
N ASP A 167 -25.39 3.28 -16.78
CA ASP A 167 -26.64 2.82 -17.41
C ASP A 167 -27.81 2.67 -16.43
N VAL A 168 -27.57 2.23 -15.20
CA VAL A 168 -28.60 2.00 -14.17
C VAL A 168 -28.80 3.23 -13.30
N HIS A 169 -27.70 3.90 -12.93
CA HIS A 169 -27.73 5.06 -12.02
C HIS A 169 -27.69 6.43 -12.73
N GLY A 170 -27.45 6.46 -14.05
CA GLY A 170 -27.51 7.69 -14.85
C GLY A 170 -26.35 8.67 -14.63
N VAL A 171 -25.22 8.19 -14.10
CA VAL A 171 -24.08 9.02 -13.67
C VAL A 171 -23.11 9.27 -14.83
N ALA A 172 -22.57 10.49 -14.93
CA ALA A 172 -21.51 10.80 -15.87
C ALA A 172 -20.17 10.20 -15.40
N VAL A 173 -19.84 9.01 -15.93
CA VAL A 173 -18.59 8.30 -15.62
C VAL A 173 -17.43 8.76 -16.53
N GLY A 174 -16.33 9.19 -15.91
CA GLY A 174 -15.04 9.47 -16.58
C GLY A 174 -13.91 8.63 -15.97
N VAL A 175 -13.29 7.73 -16.74
CA VAL A 175 -12.29 6.76 -16.24
C VAL A 175 -10.93 6.92 -16.90
N VAL A 176 -9.84 6.64 -16.19
CA VAL A 176 -8.50 6.40 -16.78
C VAL A 176 -8.24 4.91 -16.84
N LEU A 177 -7.88 4.40 -18.02
CA LEU A 177 -7.48 3.00 -18.24
C LEU A 177 -6.16 2.95 -19.02
N HIS A 178 -5.37 1.89 -18.79
CA HIS A 178 -4.17 1.59 -19.60
C HIS A 178 -4.45 0.54 -20.67
N ASP A 179 -5.31 -0.42 -20.34
CA ASP A 179 -5.74 -1.48 -21.25
C ASP A 179 -6.74 -0.93 -22.28
N LEU A 180 -6.48 -1.23 -23.55
CA LEU A 180 -7.25 -0.70 -24.69
C LEU A 180 -8.54 -1.49 -24.95
N ASP A 181 -8.58 -2.79 -24.64
CA ASP A 181 -9.75 -3.65 -24.84
C ASP A 181 -10.77 -3.44 -23.72
N HIS A 182 -10.31 -3.24 -22.49
CA HIS A 182 -11.13 -2.76 -21.37
C HIS A 182 -11.70 -1.37 -21.65
N ALA A 183 -10.96 -0.48 -22.31
CA ALA A 183 -11.49 0.82 -22.72
C ALA A 183 -12.51 0.69 -23.86
N ALA A 184 -12.24 -0.15 -24.86
CA ALA A 184 -13.12 -0.40 -26.00
C ALA A 184 -14.48 -1.01 -25.63
N SER A 185 -14.50 -1.91 -24.64
CA SER A 185 -15.68 -2.70 -24.29
C SER A 185 -16.73 -1.93 -23.48
N ILE A 186 -16.33 -0.90 -22.72
CA ILE A 186 -17.22 -0.19 -21.78
C ILE A 186 -17.49 1.28 -22.10
N ALA A 187 -16.62 1.95 -22.86
CA ALA A 187 -16.70 3.40 -23.04
C ALA A 187 -17.58 3.77 -24.25
N ASP A 188 -18.44 4.77 -24.08
CA ASP A 188 -19.19 5.36 -25.21
C ASP A 188 -18.29 6.30 -26.03
N GLU A 189 -17.24 6.85 -25.38
CA GLU A 189 -16.26 7.76 -25.99
C GLU A 189 -14.86 7.50 -25.40
N LEU A 190 -13.84 7.49 -26.26
CA LEU A 190 -12.43 7.44 -25.87
C LEU A 190 -11.76 8.81 -26.08
N VAL A 191 -10.77 9.11 -25.26
CA VAL A 191 -9.87 10.26 -25.39
C VAL A 191 -8.44 9.74 -25.32
N LEU A 192 -7.76 9.71 -26.46
CA LEU A 192 -6.38 9.25 -26.58
C LEU A 192 -5.41 10.41 -26.38
N MET A 193 -4.53 10.30 -25.38
CA MET A 193 -3.55 11.33 -25.03
C MET A 193 -2.12 10.89 -25.34
N ARG A 194 -1.31 11.83 -25.87
CA ARG A 194 0.16 11.72 -26.01
C ARG A 194 0.80 13.05 -25.59
N ALA A 195 1.86 13.01 -24.79
CA ALA A 195 2.66 14.17 -24.39
C ALA A 195 1.83 15.41 -23.95
N GLY A 196 0.82 15.21 -23.09
CA GLY A 196 -0.03 16.29 -22.56
C GLY A 196 -1.09 16.83 -23.52
N ARG A 197 -1.29 16.21 -24.70
CA ARG A 197 -2.26 16.63 -25.71
C ARG A 197 -3.21 15.49 -26.06
N ILE A 198 -4.44 15.83 -26.42
CA ILE A 198 -5.38 14.89 -27.06
C ILE A 198 -4.90 14.68 -28.52
N LEU A 199 -4.70 13.42 -28.89
CA LEU A 199 -4.36 12.98 -30.25
C LEU A 199 -5.64 12.67 -31.05
N ALA A 200 -6.60 11.98 -30.43
CA ALA A 200 -7.89 11.64 -31.01
C ALA A 200 -8.96 11.52 -29.91
N SER A 201 -10.22 11.78 -30.26
CA SER A 201 -11.38 11.60 -29.37
C SER A 201 -12.66 11.26 -30.15
N GLY A 202 -13.50 10.40 -29.60
CA GLY A 202 -14.74 9.91 -30.23
C GLY A 202 -15.05 8.46 -29.84
N ALA A 203 -16.01 7.83 -30.51
CA ALA A 203 -16.37 6.43 -30.25
C ALA A 203 -15.17 5.47 -30.49
N PRO A 204 -15.10 4.31 -29.80
CA PRO A 204 -13.91 3.44 -29.82
C PRO A 204 -13.38 3.09 -31.22
N GLU A 205 -14.27 2.79 -32.18
CA GLU A 205 -13.94 2.43 -33.55
C GLU A 205 -13.31 3.56 -34.39
N HIS A 206 -13.42 4.81 -33.93
CA HIS A 206 -12.79 5.99 -34.55
C HIS A 206 -11.45 6.36 -33.88
N VAL A 207 -11.25 5.96 -32.62
CA VAL A 207 -10.05 6.30 -31.84
C VAL A 207 -9.02 5.18 -31.89
N LEU A 208 -9.44 3.93 -31.75
CA LEU A 208 -8.58 2.74 -31.81
C LEU A 208 -8.30 2.37 -33.28
N THR A 209 -7.41 3.13 -33.92
CA THR A 209 -6.92 2.81 -35.27
C THR A 209 -5.43 2.48 -35.19
N ALA A 210 -4.93 1.68 -36.15
CA ALA A 210 -3.50 1.36 -36.22
C ALA A 210 -2.62 2.61 -36.37
N GLU A 211 -3.12 3.64 -37.05
CA GLU A 211 -2.47 4.96 -37.15
C GLU A 211 -2.42 5.67 -35.79
N HIS A 212 -3.55 5.79 -35.09
CA HIS A 212 -3.60 6.49 -33.81
C HIS A 212 -2.81 5.77 -32.70
N ILE A 213 -2.92 4.44 -32.60
CA ILE A 213 -2.24 3.66 -31.57
C ILE A 213 -0.74 3.57 -31.87
N GLY A 214 -0.34 3.35 -33.12
CA GLY A 214 1.07 3.39 -33.50
C GLY A 214 1.69 4.78 -33.31
N ALA A 215 0.94 5.85 -33.59
CA ALA A 215 1.36 7.22 -33.30
C ALA A 215 1.32 7.59 -31.81
N ALA A 216 0.63 6.85 -30.96
CA ALA A 216 0.56 7.10 -29.51
C ALA A 216 1.61 6.32 -28.72
N TYR A 217 1.80 5.03 -29.03
CA TYR A 217 2.65 4.09 -28.29
C TYR A 217 3.98 3.76 -29.01
N GLU A 218 4.22 4.33 -30.20
CA GLU A 218 5.47 4.23 -30.96
C GLU A 218 5.85 2.80 -31.41
N VAL A 219 4.86 1.90 -31.45
CA VAL A 219 4.97 0.50 -31.88
C VAL A 219 4.08 0.21 -33.11
N PRO A 220 4.52 -0.65 -34.05
CA PRO A 220 3.66 -1.11 -35.13
C PRO A 220 2.59 -2.06 -34.57
N VAL A 221 1.31 -1.77 -34.84
CA VAL A 221 0.16 -2.57 -34.38
C VAL A 221 -0.80 -2.87 -35.51
N GLU A 222 -1.46 -4.02 -35.43
CA GLU A 222 -2.66 -4.33 -36.22
C GLU A 222 -3.86 -4.22 -35.28
N VAL A 223 -4.94 -3.55 -35.72
CA VAL A 223 -6.18 -3.43 -34.95
C VAL A 223 -7.28 -4.18 -35.68
N THR A 224 -7.98 -5.06 -34.96
CA THR A 224 -9.14 -5.80 -35.46
C THR A 224 -10.30 -5.65 -34.48
N PHE A 225 -11.52 -5.54 -35.00
CA PHE A 225 -12.75 -5.50 -34.21
C PHE A 225 -13.53 -6.80 -34.48
N ASP A 226 -13.78 -7.62 -33.46
CA ASP A 226 -14.76 -8.71 -33.56
C ASP A 226 -16.15 -8.12 -33.27
N GLU A 227 -17.14 -8.40 -34.14
CA GLU A 227 -18.54 -8.02 -33.92
C GLU A 227 -19.14 -8.64 -32.63
N ARG A 228 -18.43 -9.59 -32.00
CA ARG A 228 -18.76 -10.19 -30.70
C ARG A 228 -18.17 -9.46 -29.49
N THR A 229 -17.10 -8.67 -29.65
CA THR A 229 -16.47 -7.89 -28.56
C THR A 229 -16.76 -6.40 -28.67
N ALA A 230 -17.17 -5.92 -29.85
CA ALA A 230 -17.89 -4.67 -29.98
C ALA A 230 -19.08 -4.65 -29.00
N PRO A 231 -19.34 -3.55 -28.28
CA PRO A 231 -20.37 -3.52 -27.24
C PRO A 231 -21.73 -3.90 -27.82
N ALA A 232 -22.42 -4.83 -27.16
CA ALA A 232 -23.70 -5.40 -27.62
C ALA A 232 -24.86 -4.38 -27.68
N HIS A 233 -24.59 -3.11 -27.39
CA HIS A 233 -25.54 -2.03 -27.20
C HIS A 233 -25.51 -1.02 -28.36
N ARG A 234 -26.18 -1.36 -29.47
CA ARG A 234 -26.69 -0.33 -30.40
C ARG A 234 -27.89 0.36 -29.74
N PRO A 235 -27.95 1.70 -29.64
CA PRO A 235 -29.13 2.39 -29.14
C PRO A 235 -30.34 2.11 -30.06
N GLY A 236 -31.32 1.33 -29.59
CA GLY A 236 -32.59 1.18 -30.32
C GLY A 236 -33.33 -0.17 -30.25
N GLN A 237 -32.79 -1.23 -29.62
CA GLN A 237 -33.53 -2.51 -29.46
C GLN A 237 -33.40 -3.11 -28.05
N PRO A 238 -34.51 -3.36 -27.33
CA PRO A 238 -34.47 -4.00 -26.02
C PRO A 238 -34.29 -5.52 -26.16
N GLN A 239 -33.11 -6.05 -25.81
CA GLN A 239 -32.92 -7.50 -25.70
C GLN A 239 -33.55 -8.04 -24.41
N GLN A 240 -34.45 -9.01 -24.55
CA GLN A 240 -35.09 -9.67 -23.41
C GLN A 240 -34.23 -10.82 -22.87
N ALA A 241 -33.54 -10.60 -21.75
CA ALA A 241 -32.81 -11.65 -21.02
C ALA A 241 -33.13 -11.59 -19.52
N ALA A 242 -34.36 -11.99 -19.14
CA ALA A 242 -34.81 -11.89 -17.76
C ALA A 242 -34.18 -12.94 -16.83
N ARG A 243 -33.65 -12.49 -15.69
CA ARG A 243 -33.62 -13.27 -14.44
C ARG A 243 -34.42 -12.53 -13.36
N PRO A 244 -35.20 -13.22 -12.52
CA PRO A 244 -36.22 -12.59 -11.71
C PRO A 244 -35.64 -11.90 -10.47
N CYS A 245 -35.51 -10.57 -10.50
CA CYS A 245 -35.42 -9.81 -9.26
C CYS A 245 -36.78 -9.87 -8.54
N ARG A 246 -36.76 -10.12 -7.23
CA ARG A 246 -37.96 -10.44 -6.45
C ARG A 246 -38.62 -9.15 -5.97
N GLU A 247 -39.76 -8.79 -6.56
CA GLU A 247 -40.49 -7.56 -6.23
C GLU A 247 -40.69 -7.40 -4.72
N LEU A 248 -40.15 -6.30 -4.17
CA LEU A 248 -40.48 -5.77 -2.86
C LEU A 248 -41.17 -4.41 -3.06
N PRO A 249 -42.28 -4.13 -2.36
CA PRO A 249 -43.10 -2.95 -2.67
C PRO A 249 -42.44 -1.65 -2.20
N HIS A 250 -42.09 -0.77 -3.14
CA HIS A 250 -41.61 0.58 -2.82
C HIS A 250 -42.66 1.39 -2.06
N PRO A 251 -42.33 2.01 -0.91
CA PRO A 251 -43.16 3.04 -0.32
C PRO A 251 -43.11 4.31 -1.19
N ARG A 252 -44.27 4.79 -1.64
CA ARG A 252 -44.37 6.02 -2.45
C ARG A 252 -44.09 7.27 -1.60
N SER A 253 -42.91 7.85 -1.73
CA SER A 253 -42.65 9.22 -1.23
C SER A 253 -43.52 10.25 -1.98
N PRO A 254 -44.13 11.23 -1.29
CA PRO A 254 -45.10 12.15 -1.90
C PRO A 254 -44.44 13.28 -2.72
N HIS A 255 -45.09 13.67 -3.81
CA HIS A 255 -44.69 14.82 -4.63
C HIS A 255 -44.61 16.13 -3.81
N LYS A 256 -43.48 16.84 -3.89
CA LYS A 256 -43.37 18.24 -3.46
C LYS A 256 -44.07 19.14 -4.49
N GLN A 257 -45.31 19.56 -4.22
CA GLN A 257 -45.93 20.68 -4.95
C GLN A 257 -45.48 22.04 -4.36
N PRO A 258 -45.36 23.10 -5.18
CA PRO A 258 -44.90 24.40 -4.72
C PRO A 258 -46.02 25.23 -4.07
N PHE A 259 -45.79 25.75 -2.87
CA PHE A 259 -46.68 26.72 -2.23
C PHE A 259 -46.40 28.17 -2.70
N PRO A 260 -47.43 29.03 -2.84
CA PRO A 260 -47.30 30.35 -3.44
C PRO A 260 -46.77 31.44 -2.49
N ARG A 261 -46.37 32.57 -3.08
CA ARG A 261 -45.88 33.76 -2.37
C ARG A 261 -46.99 34.47 -1.57
N GLY A 262 -46.63 34.92 -0.37
CA GLY A 262 -46.89 36.32 0.02
C GLY A 262 -47.69 36.58 1.30
N ARG A 263 -47.01 37.16 2.30
CA ARG A 263 -47.31 38.53 2.78
C ARG A 263 -46.18 39.09 3.64
N GLN A 264 -45.97 40.41 3.55
CA GLN A 264 -45.22 41.16 4.56
C GLN A 264 -46.10 41.39 5.78
N MET A 265 -45.52 41.35 6.98
CA MET A 265 -45.93 42.23 8.07
C MET A 265 -44.72 42.59 8.93
N THR A 266 -44.55 43.88 9.20
CA THR A 266 -43.56 44.43 10.11
C THR A 266 -44.15 44.56 11.52
N ARG A 267 -43.36 44.26 12.56
CA ARG A 267 -43.45 44.95 13.87
C ARG A 267 -42.25 44.72 14.79
N THR A 268 -41.46 45.78 14.87
CA THR A 268 -40.78 46.37 16.04
C THR A 268 -40.63 45.57 17.35
N ARG A 269 -39.36 45.47 17.78
CA ARG A 269 -38.81 45.38 19.15
C ARG A 269 -39.78 45.46 20.35
N THR A 270 -39.52 44.59 21.34
CA THR A 270 -39.40 44.98 22.76
C THR A 270 -38.29 44.17 23.44
N LEU A 271 -37.50 44.82 24.30
CA LEU A 271 -36.54 44.19 25.22
C LEU A 271 -37.17 44.08 26.61
N THR A 272 -37.04 42.93 27.26
CA THR A 272 -37.22 42.78 28.71
C THR A 272 -36.22 41.76 29.23
N ALA A 273 -35.27 42.21 30.04
CA ALA A 273 -34.41 41.33 30.82
C ALA A 273 -35.10 40.99 32.15
N ALA A 274 -34.97 39.75 32.60
CA ALA A 274 -35.32 39.33 33.95
C ALA A 274 -34.36 38.22 34.38
N ALA A 275 -33.40 38.57 35.24
CA ALA A 275 -32.60 37.58 35.95
C ALA A 275 -33.19 37.41 37.35
N MET A 276 -33.31 36.17 37.83
CA MET A 276 -33.34 35.93 39.27
C MET A 276 -32.73 34.58 39.64
N THR A 277 -32.06 34.59 40.78
CA THR A 277 -31.21 33.55 41.35
C THR A 277 -31.99 32.37 41.91
N GLY A 278 -31.38 31.19 41.93
CA GLY A 278 -31.83 30.04 42.73
C GLY A 278 -30.63 29.18 43.15
N ILE A 279 -30.30 29.16 44.44
CA ILE A 279 -29.16 28.40 44.99
C ILE A 279 -29.62 27.58 46.20
N ALA A 280 -29.57 26.25 46.06
CA ALA A 280 -29.46 25.23 47.11
C ALA A 280 -29.18 23.90 46.39
N ALA A 281 -28.03 23.21 46.43
CA ALA A 281 -26.96 23.01 47.42
C ALA A 281 -27.23 21.90 48.46
N LEU A 282 -26.54 20.76 48.26
CA LEU A 282 -26.21 19.60 49.14
C LEU A 282 -26.17 18.35 48.23
N ALA A 283 -25.06 17.90 47.62
CA ALA A 283 -23.68 17.67 48.08
C ALA A 283 -23.49 16.40 48.93
N LEU A 284 -22.71 15.44 48.40
CA LEU A 284 -22.02 14.40 49.16
C LEU A 284 -20.70 14.01 48.46
N THR A 285 -19.60 14.09 49.22
CA THR A 285 -18.32 13.37 49.06
C THR A 285 -17.68 13.24 47.66
N ALA A 286 -16.76 14.17 47.34
CA ALA A 286 -15.63 13.91 46.44
C ALA A 286 -14.44 14.83 46.81
N CYS A 287 -13.78 14.56 47.93
CA CYS A 287 -12.50 15.19 48.31
C CYS A 287 -11.49 14.10 48.66
N GLY A 288 -10.80 13.59 47.62
CA GLY A 288 -9.58 12.81 47.75
C GLY A 288 -8.52 13.50 46.93
N THR A 289 -7.72 14.36 47.55
CA THR A 289 -6.51 14.90 46.95
C THR A 289 -5.48 13.78 46.89
N THR A 290 -5.24 13.25 45.69
CA THR A 290 -4.00 12.54 45.39
C THR A 290 -2.99 13.57 44.91
N ASP A 291 -1.90 13.72 45.65
CA ASP A 291 -0.79 14.59 45.28
C ASP A 291 -0.21 14.25 43.91
N VAL A 292 0.50 15.21 43.32
CA VAL A 292 1.41 14.90 42.21
C VAL A 292 2.53 14.03 42.80
N ALA A 293 2.41 12.72 42.64
CA ALA A 293 3.52 11.82 42.90
C ALA A 293 4.70 12.24 42.00
N ALA A 294 5.85 12.51 42.61
CA ALA A 294 7.09 12.49 41.84
C ALA A 294 7.24 11.09 41.19
N PRO A 295 7.74 10.99 39.96
CA PRO A 295 7.92 9.70 39.31
C PRO A 295 8.79 8.80 40.20
N SER A 296 8.22 7.68 40.63
CA SER A 296 8.92 6.66 41.39
C SER A 296 9.89 5.95 40.47
N THR A 297 11.18 5.98 40.81
CA THR A 297 12.23 5.22 40.12
C THR A 297 12.04 3.71 40.34
N GLU A 298 11.21 3.09 39.51
CA GLU A 298 10.94 1.65 39.55
C GLU A 298 10.57 1.11 38.15
N GLY A 299 11.59 0.83 37.33
CA GLY A 299 11.47 0.01 36.11
C GLY A 299 11.20 0.77 34.81
N ASP A 300 12.22 1.41 34.25
CA ASP A 300 12.26 1.68 32.81
C ASP A 300 12.19 0.36 32.03
N ALA A 301 11.39 0.31 30.98
CA ALA A 301 11.34 -0.84 30.09
C ALA A 301 12.66 -0.91 29.29
N VAL A 302 13.38 -2.03 29.41
CA VAL A 302 14.70 -2.18 28.79
C VAL A 302 14.58 -2.01 27.28
N ALA A 303 15.42 -1.14 26.69
CA ALA A 303 15.38 -0.78 25.27
C ALA A 303 15.50 -1.98 24.32
N SER A 304 16.22 -3.02 24.76
CA SER A 304 16.40 -4.29 24.08
C SER A 304 16.48 -5.42 25.09
N GLN A 305 16.13 -6.65 24.70
CA GLN A 305 16.41 -7.83 25.55
C GLN A 305 17.92 -8.04 25.75
N SER A 306 18.75 -7.62 24.80
CA SER A 306 20.22 -7.71 24.86
C SER A 306 20.88 -6.72 25.82
N CYS A 307 20.11 -5.75 26.33
CA CYS A 307 20.59 -4.67 27.19
C CYS A 307 20.32 -4.89 28.69
N ALA A 308 19.68 -6.00 29.06
CA ALA A 308 19.42 -6.32 30.47
C ALA A 308 20.69 -6.71 31.26
N ASP A 309 21.70 -7.22 30.57
CA ASP A 309 23.00 -7.63 31.11
C ASP A 309 24.16 -6.77 30.55
N ASP A 310 23.88 -5.58 29.98
CA ASP A 310 24.91 -4.68 29.47
C ASP A 310 25.77 -4.07 30.60
N THR A 311 27.08 -3.99 30.37
CA THR A 311 28.07 -3.44 31.30
C THR A 311 29.05 -2.46 30.65
N THR A 312 28.78 -2.01 29.42
CA THR A 312 29.65 -1.10 28.66
C THR A 312 29.57 0.34 29.19
N GLU A 313 30.70 1.05 29.19
CA GLU A 313 30.73 2.46 29.58
C GLU A 313 30.13 3.35 28.49
N THR A 314 29.38 4.38 28.90
CA THR A 314 28.91 5.44 28.01
C THR A 314 29.84 6.65 28.14
N ALA A 315 30.34 7.14 27.00
CA ALA A 315 31.16 8.33 26.93
C ALA A 315 30.40 9.58 27.41
N THR A 316 31.13 10.62 27.84
CA THR A 316 30.55 11.86 28.41
C THR A 316 31.24 13.14 27.94
N GLY A 317 32.12 13.04 26.94
CA GLY A 317 32.76 14.20 26.29
C GLY A 317 31.97 14.69 25.07
N ALA A 318 32.23 15.92 24.65
CA ALA A 318 31.72 16.45 23.39
C ALA A 318 32.12 15.55 22.21
N VAL A 319 31.20 15.37 21.25
CA VAL A 319 31.37 14.49 20.09
C VAL A 319 31.54 15.33 18.83
N SER A 320 32.59 15.05 18.06
CA SER A 320 32.85 15.62 16.74
C SER A 320 32.98 14.44 15.77
N LEU A 321 32.05 14.32 14.83
CA LEU A 321 31.93 13.19 13.92
C LEU A 321 31.71 13.66 12.49
N THR A 322 32.01 12.79 11.52
CA THR A 322 31.72 13.04 10.09
C THR A 322 30.64 12.07 9.65
N ASP A 323 29.53 12.59 9.13
CA ASP A 323 28.37 11.78 8.72
C ASP A 323 28.56 11.12 7.35
N SER A 324 27.60 10.28 6.93
CA SER A 324 27.69 9.54 5.66
C SER A 324 27.71 10.45 4.42
N LEU A 325 27.29 11.72 4.53
CA LEU A 325 27.37 12.72 3.47
C LEU A 325 28.65 13.57 3.52
N GLY A 326 29.57 13.29 4.45
CA GLY A 326 30.82 14.01 4.64
C GLY A 326 30.67 15.34 5.36
N ARG A 327 29.53 15.61 6.04
CA ARG A 327 29.33 16.79 6.87
C ARG A 327 29.90 16.55 8.26
N THR A 328 30.49 17.58 8.88
CA THR A 328 30.88 17.52 10.29
C THR A 328 29.65 17.82 11.17
N VAL A 329 29.37 16.95 12.14
CA VAL A 329 28.36 17.15 13.18
C VAL A 329 29.09 17.28 14.52
N GLU A 330 28.72 18.31 15.29
CA GLU A 330 29.31 18.64 16.58
C GLU A 330 28.21 18.60 17.66
N LEU A 331 28.46 17.90 18.76
CA LEU A 331 27.55 17.76 19.90
C LEU A 331 28.29 18.14 21.19
N ASP A 332 27.73 19.04 22.01
CA ASP A 332 28.35 19.49 23.29
C ASP A 332 28.56 18.34 24.31
N ALA A 333 27.74 17.29 24.19
CA ALA A 333 27.82 16.01 24.88
C ALA A 333 27.16 14.95 23.97
N PRO A 334 27.32 13.63 24.21
CA PRO A 334 26.67 12.61 23.40
C PRO A 334 25.14 12.68 23.53
N ALA A 335 24.42 12.29 22.47
CA ALA A 335 22.98 12.51 22.38
C ALA A 335 22.18 11.54 23.26
N GLU A 336 21.44 12.08 24.23
CA GLU A 336 20.54 11.32 25.11
C GLU A 336 19.09 11.26 24.58
N ARG A 337 18.69 12.23 23.76
CA ARG A 337 17.29 12.47 23.36
C ARG A 337 17.19 12.49 21.85
N VAL A 338 17.46 11.33 21.27
CA VAL A 338 17.51 11.09 19.83
C VAL A 338 16.11 10.88 19.26
N ALA A 339 15.80 11.51 18.14
CA ALA A 339 14.65 11.20 17.31
C ALA A 339 15.08 10.65 15.95
N VAL A 340 14.39 9.62 15.44
CA VAL A 340 14.82 8.87 14.25
C VAL A 340 13.70 8.78 13.22
N LEU A 341 14.05 9.00 11.95
CA LEU A 341 13.07 9.05 10.85
C LEU A 341 12.94 7.76 10.04
N GLU A 342 13.77 6.74 10.35
CA GLU A 342 13.88 5.48 9.62
C GLU A 342 14.02 4.26 10.56
N TRP A 343 13.62 3.07 10.10
CA TRP A 343 13.52 1.90 11.00
C TRP A 343 14.86 1.24 11.34
N GLN A 344 15.82 1.16 10.41
CA GLN A 344 17.12 0.55 10.71
C GLN A 344 17.81 1.32 11.85
N GLN A 345 17.86 2.64 11.77
CA GLN A 345 18.49 3.49 12.78
C GLN A 345 17.68 3.52 14.10
N THR A 346 16.44 3.05 14.09
CA THR A 346 15.65 2.79 15.30
C THR A 346 16.08 1.47 15.95
N GLU A 347 16.27 0.40 15.18
CA GLU A 347 16.85 -0.87 15.66
C GLU A 347 18.30 -0.70 16.15
N ASP A 348 19.10 0.12 15.46
CA ASP A 348 20.49 0.45 15.81
C ASP A 348 20.55 1.07 17.22
N LEU A 349 19.74 2.10 17.50
CA LEU A 349 19.67 2.74 18.82
C LEU A 349 19.24 1.76 19.93
N LEU A 350 18.19 0.96 19.70
CA LEU A 350 17.70 0.01 20.71
C LEU A 350 18.75 -1.05 21.03
N SER A 351 19.51 -1.52 20.03
CA SER A 351 20.65 -2.44 20.18
C SER A 351 21.84 -1.82 20.92
N LEU A 352 22.06 -0.51 20.75
CA LEU A 352 23.01 0.31 21.52
C LEU A 352 22.53 0.63 22.94
N CYS A 353 21.33 0.17 23.33
CA CYS A 353 20.65 0.42 24.61
C CYS A 353 20.15 1.86 24.80
N VAL A 354 19.86 2.57 23.71
CA VAL A 354 19.30 3.92 23.69
C VAL A 354 17.85 3.87 23.21
N THR A 355 16.90 4.31 24.04
CA THR A 355 15.50 4.44 23.61
C THR A 355 15.30 5.77 22.89
N PRO A 356 14.92 5.80 21.59
CA PRO A 356 14.59 7.05 20.92
C PRO A 356 13.36 7.71 21.55
N ILE A 357 13.35 9.04 21.64
CA ILE A 357 12.19 9.78 22.15
C ILE A 357 11.08 9.96 21.10
N GLY A 358 11.42 9.81 19.83
CA GLY A 358 10.48 9.77 18.71
C GLY A 358 10.98 8.94 17.53
N ALA A 359 10.06 8.23 16.88
CA ALA A 359 10.33 7.38 15.71
C ALA A 359 9.23 7.50 14.65
N ALA A 360 9.56 7.31 13.37
CA ALA A 360 8.60 7.38 12.26
C ALA A 360 7.89 6.04 11.99
N SER A 361 6.64 6.11 11.54
CA SER A 361 5.78 4.97 11.18
C SER A 361 5.69 3.88 12.27
N THR A 362 5.62 4.27 13.55
CA THR A 362 5.63 3.34 14.71
C THR A 362 4.56 2.26 14.62
N ASP A 363 3.37 2.62 14.12
CA ASP A 363 2.21 1.75 13.98
C ASP A 363 2.46 0.57 13.01
N GLY A 364 3.42 0.72 12.08
CA GLY A 364 3.86 -0.33 11.17
C GLY A 364 5.10 -1.10 11.65
N TYR A 365 5.89 -0.54 12.56
CA TYR A 365 7.22 -1.03 12.95
C TYR A 365 7.23 -2.53 13.29
N THR A 366 6.40 -2.97 14.24
CA THR A 366 6.33 -4.38 14.70
C THR A 366 5.70 -5.36 13.69
N THR A 367 5.33 -4.90 12.50
CA THR A 367 4.90 -5.76 11.37
C THR A 367 6.11 -6.26 10.57
N TYR A 368 7.19 -5.49 10.55
CA TYR A 368 8.39 -5.76 9.73
C TYR A 368 9.64 -5.96 10.59
N VAL A 369 9.75 -5.22 11.69
CA VAL A 369 10.80 -5.38 12.70
C VAL A 369 10.36 -6.39 13.75
N SER A 370 11.26 -7.32 14.08
CA SER A 370 11.06 -8.33 15.13
C SER A 370 12.30 -8.63 15.97
N ALA A 371 13.44 -8.01 15.66
CA ALA A 371 14.65 -8.10 16.49
C ALA A 371 14.46 -7.33 17.79
N GLU A 372 14.15 -6.03 17.70
CA GLU A 372 13.95 -5.17 18.87
C GLU A 372 12.53 -4.59 18.99
N PRO A 373 11.87 -4.72 20.16
CA PRO A 373 10.53 -4.20 20.38
C PRO A 373 10.55 -2.70 20.70
N LEU A 374 9.88 -1.87 19.91
CA LEU A 374 9.77 -0.43 20.18
C LEU A 374 8.97 -0.17 21.47
N PRO A 375 9.50 0.57 22.46
CA PRO A 375 8.78 0.88 23.69
C PRO A 375 7.53 1.77 23.47
N GLU A 376 6.48 1.58 24.26
CA GLU A 376 5.25 2.42 24.21
C GLU A 376 5.49 3.91 24.57
N SER A 377 6.68 4.24 25.08
CA SER A 377 7.10 5.62 25.38
C SER A 377 7.62 6.40 24.17
N VAL A 378 7.91 5.73 23.05
CA VAL A 378 8.44 6.39 21.84
C VAL A 378 7.33 7.14 21.13
N THR A 379 7.52 8.43 20.86
CA THR A 379 6.52 9.26 20.18
C THR A 379 6.49 8.96 18.68
N ASN A 380 5.30 8.74 18.10
CA ASN A 380 5.15 8.70 16.65
C ASN A 380 5.36 10.12 16.07
N VAL A 381 6.39 10.30 15.22
CA VAL A 381 6.75 11.61 14.61
C VAL A 381 6.34 11.71 13.13
N GLY A 382 5.31 10.98 12.71
CA GLY A 382 4.80 10.96 11.33
C GLY A 382 5.30 9.75 10.56
N GLU A 383 5.27 9.82 9.23
CA GLU A 383 5.62 8.68 8.36
C GLU A 383 7.08 8.76 7.88
N ARG A 384 7.69 7.60 7.60
CA ARG A 384 9.00 7.52 6.93
C ARG A 384 8.98 8.30 5.61
N GLY A 385 9.99 9.13 5.37
CA GLY A 385 10.05 10.08 4.25
C GLY A 385 9.09 11.29 4.32
N GLU A 386 7.97 11.23 5.05
CA GLU A 386 7.03 12.35 5.27
C GLU A 386 6.73 12.57 6.78
N PRO A 387 7.72 13.02 7.58
CA PRO A 387 7.56 13.20 9.02
C PRO A 387 6.72 14.44 9.38
N ASP A 388 5.98 14.34 10.49
CA ASP A 388 5.33 15.49 11.12
C ASP A 388 6.37 16.27 11.94
N LEU A 389 6.86 17.37 11.36
CA LEU A 389 7.88 18.20 12.00
C LEU A 389 7.40 18.81 13.33
N ASP A 390 6.11 19.12 13.48
CA ASP A 390 5.62 19.72 14.73
C ASP A 390 5.48 18.67 15.84
N ALA A 391 5.23 17.40 15.50
CA ALA A 391 5.39 16.27 16.42
C ALA A 391 6.88 16.01 16.73
N LEU A 392 7.75 15.93 15.72
CA LEU A 392 9.19 15.68 15.83
C LEU A 392 9.87 16.66 16.80
N TYR A 393 9.80 17.95 16.52
CA TYR A 393 10.37 18.97 17.41
C TYR A 393 9.58 19.14 18.71
N GLY A 394 8.32 18.66 18.77
CA GLY A 394 7.53 18.55 19.99
C GLY A 394 8.11 17.55 21.02
N THR A 395 8.88 16.55 20.57
CA THR A 395 9.65 15.66 21.46
C THR A 395 10.89 16.34 22.07
N ASN A 396 11.28 17.50 21.54
CA ASN A 396 12.45 18.31 21.95
C ASN A 396 13.80 17.56 21.88
N PRO A 397 14.22 17.02 20.71
CA PRO A 397 15.46 16.25 20.58
C PRO A 397 16.74 17.09 20.73
N ASP A 398 17.85 16.43 21.06
CA ASP A 398 19.23 16.95 20.88
C ASP A 398 19.96 16.32 19.68
N LEU A 399 19.40 15.27 19.08
CA LEU A 399 19.86 14.73 17.80
C LEU A 399 18.68 14.23 16.97
N ILE A 400 18.69 14.55 15.67
CA ILE A 400 17.77 13.96 14.69
C ILE A 400 18.60 13.08 13.73
N ILE A 401 18.22 11.81 13.57
CA ILE A 401 18.84 10.88 12.62
C ILE A 401 17.91 10.69 11.42
N VAL A 402 18.43 10.91 10.21
CA VAL A 402 17.70 10.86 8.95
C VAL A 402 18.52 10.16 7.87
N GLU A 403 17.88 9.34 7.05
CA GLU A 403 18.50 8.80 5.82
C GLU A 403 18.44 9.85 4.71
N ALA A 404 19.58 10.16 4.08
CA ALA A 404 19.66 11.11 2.98
C ALA A 404 20.76 10.72 1.98
N TYR A 405 20.39 10.63 0.70
CA TYR A 405 21.30 10.21 -0.38
C TYR A 405 22.11 11.36 -1.01
N SER A 406 21.87 12.62 -0.60
CA SER A 406 22.65 13.77 -1.07
C SER A 406 22.50 15.00 -0.17
N LEU A 407 23.48 15.91 -0.23
CA LEU A 407 23.41 17.25 0.37
C LEU A 407 22.29 18.14 -0.22
N ASP A 408 21.68 17.74 -1.33
CA ASP A 408 20.56 18.43 -1.96
C ASP A 408 19.19 17.89 -1.52
N ASP A 409 19.13 17.01 -0.52
CA ASP A 409 17.87 16.47 -0.02
C ASP A 409 16.96 17.53 0.64
N GLU A 410 15.69 17.52 0.25
CA GLU A 410 14.70 18.53 0.65
C GLU A 410 14.05 18.26 2.01
N LEU A 411 14.23 17.09 2.63
CA LEU A 411 13.92 16.86 4.05
C LEU A 411 15.12 17.30 4.91
N LEU A 412 16.34 16.89 4.54
CA LEU A 412 17.58 17.25 5.23
C LEU A 412 17.70 18.78 5.44
N LYS A 413 17.54 19.56 4.36
CA LYS A 413 17.54 21.03 4.41
C LYS A 413 16.53 21.62 5.40
N LYS A 414 15.33 21.04 5.50
CA LYS A 414 14.27 21.50 6.43
C LYS A 414 14.57 21.15 7.88
N LEU A 415 15.33 20.08 8.12
CA LEU A 415 15.78 19.71 9.46
C LEU A 415 16.90 20.66 9.93
N GLU A 416 17.82 21.02 9.03
CA GLU A 416 18.87 22.03 9.24
C GLU A 416 18.35 23.47 9.42
N GLU A 417 17.09 23.78 9.05
CA GLU A 417 16.47 25.09 9.31
C GLU A 417 16.19 25.36 10.81
N ARG A 418 16.32 24.35 11.69
CA ARG A 418 16.12 24.50 13.15
C ARG A 418 17.39 24.22 13.94
N ASP A 419 17.45 24.77 15.16
CA ASP A 419 18.61 24.76 16.07
C ASP A 419 18.74 23.40 16.80
N VAL A 420 18.83 22.30 16.03
CA VAL A 420 19.02 20.92 16.52
C VAL A 420 19.99 20.19 15.57
N PRO A 421 21.04 19.51 16.08
CA PRO A 421 21.93 18.68 15.27
C PRO A 421 21.21 17.60 14.45
N VAL A 422 21.65 17.40 13.19
CA VAL A 422 21.06 16.43 12.25
C VAL A 422 22.15 15.50 11.72
N LEU A 423 22.09 14.22 12.05
CA LEU A 423 22.96 13.16 11.53
C LEU A 423 22.34 12.59 10.25
N ALA A 424 23.06 12.65 9.12
CA ALA A 424 22.63 12.00 7.88
C ALA A 424 23.33 10.65 7.70
N THR A 425 22.53 9.59 7.57
CA THR A 425 22.98 8.24 7.17
C THR A 425 22.71 8.01 5.69
N ILE A 426 23.48 7.12 5.05
CA ILE A 426 23.18 6.63 3.69
C ILE A 426 22.50 5.26 3.81
N GLY A 427 21.33 5.13 3.19
CA GLY A 427 20.61 3.86 3.06
C GLY A 427 21.17 2.97 1.97
N ALA A 428 20.56 1.80 1.74
CA ALA A 428 21.12 0.81 0.83
C ALA A 428 21.13 1.28 -0.64
N ASP A 429 22.33 1.39 -1.21
CA ASP A 429 22.57 1.86 -2.59
C ASP A 429 22.97 0.73 -3.57
N GLY A 430 23.35 -0.44 -3.05
CA GLY A 430 23.86 -1.58 -3.79
C GLY A 430 25.38 -1.83 -3.66
N ALA A 431 26.13 -1.01 -2.92
CA ALA A 431 27.58 -1.12 -2.77
C ALA A 431 28.03 -1.40 -1.31
N GLY A 432 28.36 -2.65 -0.99
CA GLY A 432 29.01 -3.02 0.28
C GLY A 432 28.11 -2.84 1.50
N GLN A 433 26.95 -3.47 1.49
CA GLN A 433 25.88 -3.28 2.46
C GLN A 433 26.25 -3.72 3.88
N ILE A 434 27.07 -4.75 4.06
CA ILE A 434 27.59 -5.15 5.37
C ILE A 434 28.54 -4.08 5.90
N ALA A 435 29.36 -3.46 5.03
CA ALA A 435 30.24 -2.37 5.43
C ALA A 435 29.42 -1.12 5.82
N ASN A 436 28.47 -0.68 4.97
CA ASN A 436 27.61 0.47 5.27
C ASN A 436 26.79 0.26 6.56
N MET A 437 26.24 -0.94 6.78
CA MET A 437 25.53 -1.29 8.02
C MET A 437 26.43 -1.09 9.25
N LYS A 438 27.68 -1.58 9.22
CA LYS A 438 28.63 -1.41 10.32
C LYS A 438 29.05 0.05 10.51
N GLU A 439 29.34 0.76 9.43
CA GLU A 439 29.75 2.17 9.48
C GLU A 439 28.63 3.05 10.05
N VAL A 440 27.38 2.85 9.63
CA VAL A 440 26.19 3.53 10.20
C VAL A 440 25.98 3.18 11.68
N PHE A 441 26.09 1.90 12.05
CA PHE A 441 25.92 1.46 13.43
C PHE A 441 26.99 2.05 14.37
N SER A 442 28.27 2.03 13.96
CA SER A 442 29.35 2.71 14.69
C SER A 442 29.15 4.22 14.78
N LEU A 443 28.69 4.87 13.70
CA LEU A 443 28.42 6.31 13.65
C LEU A 443 27.34 6.74 14.66
N ILE A 444 26.30 5.92 14.84
CA ILE A 444 25.24 6.13 15.84
C ILE A 444 25.76 5.80 17.25
N GLY A 445 26.61 4.79 17.38
CA GLY A 445 27.37 4.51 18.60
C GLY A 445 28.19 5.71 19.07
N ASP A 446 28.99 6.31 18.20
CA ASP A 446 29.77 7.52 18.51
C ASP A 446 28.88 8.72 18.86
N ALA A 447 27.82 8.97 18.07
CA ALA A 447 26.89 10.08 18.32
C ALA A 447 26.16 9.99 19.68
N THR A 448 25.91 8.77 20.17
CA THR A 448 25.27 8.50 21.47
C THR A 448 26.29 8.21 22.59
N GLY A 449 27.59 8.18 22.29
CA GLY A 449 28.64 7.86 23.26
C GLY A 449 28.69 6.38 23.64
N ARG A 450 28.03 5.50 22.88
CA ARG A 450 27.88 4.06 23.07
C ARG A 450 28.87 3.25 22.23
N SER A 451 30.01 3.83 21.86
CA SER A 451 31.02 3.20 21.00
C SER A 451 31.52 1.83 21.53
N GLU A 452 31.67 1.65 22.85
CA GLU A 452 32.06 0.34 23.41
C GLU A 452 30.96 -0.72 23.21
N ARG A 453 29.68 -0.32 23.32
CA ARG A 453 28.54 -1.17 22.98
C ARG A 453 28.49 -1.48 21.48
N ALA A 454 28.82 -0.51 20.64
CA ALA A 454 28.89 -0.69 19.20
C ALA A 454 29.96 -1.74 18.84
N ASP A 455 31.18 -1.56 19.35
CA ASP A 455 32.30 -2.50 19.17
C ASP A 455 31.94 -3.91 19.67
N GLN A 456 31.26 -4.04 20.82
CA GLN A 456 30.79 -5.34 21.32
C GLN A 456 29.81 -6.00 20.35
N VAL A 457 28.73 -5.31 19.97
CA VAL A 457 27.67 -5.88 19.13
C VAL A 457 28.20 -6.21 17.72
N LEU A 458 29.11 -5.41 17.18
CA LEU A 458 29.78 -5.70 15.90
C LEU A 458 30.73 -6.91 16.00
N ALA A 459 31.44 -7.08 17.12
CA ALA A 459 32.26 -8.27 17.35
C ALA A 459 31.40 -9.55 17.53
N GLU A 460 30.23 -9.43 18.17
CA GLU A 460 29.25 -10.53 18.29
C GLU A 460 28.66 -10.90 16.92
N PHE A 461 28.33 -9.90 16.08
CA PHE A 461 27.93 -10.11 14.68
C PHE A 461 29.00 -10.82 13.86
N ASP A 462 30.26 -10.37 13.91
CA ASP A 462 31.34 -10.98 13.13
C ASP A 462 31.69 -12.40 13.60
N GLN A 463 31.62 -12.67 14.90
CA GLN A 463 31.75 -14.02 15.44
C GLN A 463 30.60 -14.92 14.97
N HIS A 464 29.36 -14.44 15.01
CA HIS A 464 28.20 -15.21 14.54
C HIS A 464 28.27 -15.51 13.04
N LEU A 465 28.69 -14.53 12.22
CA LEU A 465 28.90 -14.71 10.78
C LEU A 465 30.03 -15.72 10.50
N ALA A 466 31.12 -15.69 11.26
CA ALA A 466 32.21 -16.66 11.14
C ALA A 466 31.79 -18.10 11.53
N ASP A 467 31.01 -18.25 12.60
CA ASP A 467 30.48 -19.55 13.04
C ASP A 467 29.46 -20.11 12.02
N ALA A 468 28.54 -19.29 11.52
CA ALA A 468 27.58 -19.68 10.49
C ALA A 468 28.27 -20.07 9.16
N LYS A 469 29.35 -19.37 8.78
CA LYS A 469 30.20 -19.70 7.63
C LYS A 469 30.89 -21.06 7.80
N ALA A 470 31.26 -21.43 9.02
CA ALA A 470 31.76 -22.76 9.34
C ALA A 470 30.66 -23.84 9.24
N GLU A 471 29.46 -23.59 9.77
CA GLU A 471 28.32 -24.52 9.64
C GLU A 471 27.94 -24.78 8.18
N VAL A 472 27.89 -23.73 7.34
CA VAL A 472 27.62 -23.86 5.90
C VAL A 472 28.70 -24.68 5.18
N ALA A 473 29.98 -24.50 5.55
CA ALA A 473 31.08 -25.30 5.01
C ALA A 473 31.04 -26.78 5.46
N GLU A 474 30.63 -27.06 6.71
CA GLU A 474 30.44 -28.43 7.20
C GLU A 474 29.21 -29.13 6.60
N ALA A 475 28.19 -28.38 6.18
CA ALA A 475 26.93 -28.92 5.64
C ALA A 475 27.06 -29.66 4.29
N GLN A 476 28.17 -29.47 3.55
CA GLN A 476 28.46 -30.14 2.27
C GLN A 476 27.30 -30.07 1.25
N LEU A 477 26.77 -28.86 1.03
CA LEU A 477 25.62 -28.60 0.18
C LEU A 477 25.82 -29.10 -1.27
N GLU A 478 24.74 -29.59 -1.91
CA GLU A 478 24.78 -30.05 -3.31
C GLU A 478 25.02 -28.90 -4.32
N THR A 479 24.78 -27.65 -3.91
CA THR A 479 25.11 -26.42 -4.62
C THR A 479 25.41 -25.30 -3.62
N THR A 480 26.26 -24.35 -4.00
CA THR A 480 26.45 -23.06 -3.30
C THR A 480 25.57 -21.95 -3.89
N ASP A 481 24.98 -22.15 -5.06
CA ASP A 481 24.14 -21.15 -5.72
C ASP A 481 22.81 -20.99 -4.97
N PHE A 482 22.48 -19.76 -4.56
CA PHE A 482 21.25 -19.45 -3.81
C PHE A 482 20.53 -18.22 -4.37
N VAL A 483 19.25 -18.12 -4.06
CA VAL A 483 18.45 -16.91 -4.25
C VAL A 483 17.47 -16.82 -3.10
N PHE A 484 17.30 -15.62 -2.54
CA PHE A 484 16.27 -15.34 -1.56
C PHE A 484 15.12 -14.57 -2.19
N PHE A 485 13.91 -14.88 -1.76
CA PHE A 485 12.72 -14.10 -2.06
C PHE A 485 11.98 -13.79 -0.76
N ASP A 486 11.73 -12.51 -0.51
CA ASP A 486 10.74 -12.07 0.48
C ASP A 486 9.36 -12.07 -0.18
N GLY A 487 8.29 -12.23 0.60
CA GLY A 487 6.94 -12.20 0.06
C GLY A 487 5.82 -12.05 1.08
N TRP A 488 4.98 -11.04 0.84
CA TRP A 488 3.83 -10.66 1.66
C TRP A 488 2.55 -10.66 0.83
N ILE A 489 1.40 -10.54 1.50
CA ILE A 489 0.11 -10.33 0.84
C ILE A 489 -0.20 -8.82 0.86
N GLU A 490 -0.31 -8.21 -0.31
CA GLU A 490 -0.66 -6.81 -0.49
C GLU A 490 -1.89 -6.66 -1.38
N SER A 491 -2.92 -5.99 -0.87
CA SER A 491 -4.22 -5.87 -1.54
C SER A 491 -4.82 -7.21 -2.01
N GLY A 492 -4.46 -8.32 -1.36
CA GLY A 492 -4.90 -9.69 -1.71
C GLY A 492 -4.06 -10.40 -2.78
N ASN A 493 -3.09 -9.73 -3.40
CA ASN A 493 -2.07 -10.35 -4.24
C ASN A 493 -0.90 -10.81 -3.38
N VAL A 494 -0.12 -11.80 -3.81
CA VAL A 494 1.20 -12.07 -3.24
C VAL A 494 2.23 -11.22 -3.99
N VAL A 495 3.07 -10.50 -3.25
CA VAL A 495 4.27 -9.85 -3.78
C VAL A 495 5.45 -10.79 -3.52
N VAL A 496 6.41 -10.87 -4.44
CA VAL A 496 7.60 -11.71 -4.31
C VAL A 496 8.83 -10.89 -4.70
N ARG A 497 9.53 -10.33 -3.71
CA ARG A 497 10.74 -9.52 -3.87
C ARG A 497 11.97 -10.44 -4.03
N PRO A 498 12.57 -10.61 -5.23
CA PRO A 498 13.92 -11.15 -5.35
C PRO A 498 14.93 -10.25 -4.62
N TYR A 499 15.89 -10.87 -3.95
CA TYR A 499 17.12 -10.20 -3.52
C TYR A 499 18.19 -10.45 -4.58
N GLY A 500 18.54 -9.39 -5.31
CA GLY A 500 19.55 -9.41 -6.37
C GLY A 500 20.95 -9.11 -5.86
N GLN A 501 21.90 -9.05 -6.78
CA GLN A 501 23.27 -8.59 -6.55
C GLN A 501 23.28 -7.21 -5.85
N GLY A 502 24.14 -7.04 -4.84
CA GLY A 502 24.25 -5.79 -4.07
C GLY A 502 23.20 -5.58 -2.97
N ALA A 503 22.20 -6.46 -2.82
CA ALA A 503 21.30 -6.42 -1.66
C ALA A 503 21.96 -7.09 -0.43
N LEU A 504 21.73 -6.54 0.78
CA LEU A 504 22.36 -6.99 2.04
C LEU A 504 22.27 -8.52 2.27
N LEU A 505 21.11 -9.12 1.99
CA LEU A 505 20.90 -10.56 2.20
C LEU A 505 21.64 -11.43 1.16
N THR A 506 21.95 -10.87 -0.01
CA THR A 506 22.81 -11.49 -1.02
C THR A 506 24.27 -11.46 -0.55
N GLU A 507 24.72 -10.30 -0.07
CA GLU A 507 26.06 -10.08 0.47
C GLU A 507 26.35 -10.95 1.71
N LEU A 508 25.36 -11.11 2.61
CA LEU A 508 25.42 -12.04 3.74
C LEU A 508 25.60 -13.49 3.29
N GLY A 509 24.92 -13.93 2.23
CA GLY A 509 25.11 -15.26 1.67
C GLY A 509 26.48 -15.45 1.03
N GLU A 510 26.99 -14.42 0.35
CA GLU A 510 28.35 -14.43 -0.21
C GLU A 510 29.42 -14.50 0.90
N GLU A 511 29.23 -13.80 2.03
CA GLU A 511 30.06 -13.98 3.22
C GLU A 511 29.90 -15.35 3.88
N LEU A 512 28.76 -16.03 3.78
CA LEU A 512 28.62 -17.44 4.17
C LEU A 512 29.26 -18.42 3.17
N GLY A 513 29.82 -17.94 2.05
CA GLY A 513 30.46 -18.76 1.01
C GLY A 513 29.50 -19.33 -0.04
N LEU A 514 28.31 -18.74 -0.18
CA LEU A 514 27.33 -19.06 -1.21
C LEU A 514 27.51 -18.15 -2.46
N THR A 515 26.82 -18.47 -3.56
CA THR A 515 26.83 -17.66 -4.80
C THR A 515 25.46 -17.01 -5.01
N GLY A 516 25.37 -15.68 -5.11
CA GLY A 516 24.14 -15.00 -5.51
C GLY A 516 23.72 -15.37 -6.94
N ALA A 517 22.59 -16.08 -7.09
CA ALA A 517 22.11 -16.58 -8.38
C ALA A 517 21.21 -15.58 -9.14
N TRP A 518 20.83 -14.45 -8.52
CA TRP A 518 20.02 -13.39 -9.15
C TRP A 518 20.89 -12.17 -9.44
N THR A 519 21.17 -11.90 -10.71
CA THR A 519 22.19 -10.94 -11.17
C THR A 519 21.61 -9.85 -12.08
N ASP A 520 22.38 -8.78 -12.31
CA ASP A 520 22.07 -7.72 -13.27
C ASP A 520 21.72 -8.25 -14.68
N GLU A 521 22.28 -9.40 -15.09
CA GLU A 521 21.95 -10.01 -16.38
C GLU A 521 20.53 -10.58 -16.43
N ILE A 522 20.00 -11.05 -15.29
CA ILE A 522 18.62 -11.54 -15.14
C ILE A 522 17.66 -10.35 -15.14
N ASP A 523 17.94 -9.31 -14.34
CA ASP A 523 17.15 -8.06 -14.34
C ASP A 523 17.12 -7.39 -15.72
N LYS A 524 18.22 -7.44 -16.45
CA LYS A 524 18.31 -6.91 -17.83
C LYS A 524 17.60 -7.78 -18.87
N ALA A 525 17.49 -9.09 -18.64
CA ALA A 525 16.85 -10.03 -19.58
C ALA A 525 15.34 -10.18 -19.34
N TYR A 526 14.87 -10.02 -18.11
CA TYR A 526 13.49 -10.29 -17.69
C TYR A 526 12.80 -9.12 -16.96
N GLY A 527 13.55 -8.09 -16.56
CA GLY A 527 13.08 -6.91 -15.83
C GLY A 527 13.24 -7.03 -14.31
N SER A 528 13.65 -5.95 -13.64
CA SER A 528 13.80 -5.85 -12.16
C SER A 528 12.46 -5.83 -11.38
N GLY A 529 11.38 -6.33 -11.97
CA GLY A 529 10.01 -6.27 -11.45
C GLY A 529 9.36 -4.87 -11.46
N GLY A 530 10.15 -3.78 -11.41
CA GLY A 530 9.65 -2.41 -11.58
C GLY A 530 10.29 -1.34 -10.69
N VAL A 531 11.46 -1.58 -10.09
CA VAL A 531 12.07 -0.72 -9.05
C VAL A 531 13.58 -0.54 -9.26
N VAL A 532 14.19 0.26 -8.38
CA VAL A 532 15.64 0.37 -8.17
C VAL A 532 16.26 -1.04 -8.04
N PRO A 533 17.35 -1.38 -8.74
CA PRO A 533 17.93 -2.73 -8.73
C PRO A 533 18.27 -3.29 -7.33
N ALA A 534 18.72 -2.45 -6.40
CA ALA A 534 18.98 -2.85 -5.01
C ALA A 534 17.73 -3.29 -4.22
N TYR A 535 16.53 -2.95 -4.70
CA TYR A 535 15.24 -3.16 -4.04
C TYR A 535 14.19 -3.77 -4.99
N GLY A 536 14.53 -4.84 -5.71
CA GLY A 536 13.67 -5.46 -6.73
C GLY A 536 12.33 -5.99 -6.20
N LEU A 537 11.25 -5.21 -6.30
CA LEU A 537 9.87 -5.70 -6.14
C LEU A 537 9.42 -6.35 -7.44
N ALA A 538 9.15 -7.66 -7.44
CA ALA A 538 8.31 -8.29 -8.45
C ALA A 538 6.93 -8.59 -7.85
N GLN A 539 5.89 -7.92 -8.35
CA GLN A 539 4.51 -8.35 -8.10
C GLN A 539 4.21 -9.53 -9.03
N THR A 540 3.75 -10.66 -8.48
CA THR A 540 3.47 -11.87 -9.26
C THR A 540 2.23 -12.59 -8.76
N ASP A 541 1.25 -12.79 -9.65
CA ASP A 541 0.00 -13.44 -9.30
C ASP A 541 0.24 -14.92 -8.94
N ILE A 542 -0.37 -15.36 -7.82
CA ILE A 542 -0.35 -16.75 -7.35
C ILE A 542 -0.84 -17.71 -8.45
N GLU A 543 -1.83 -17.30 -9.25
CA GLU A 543 -2.42 -18.13 -10.32
C GLU A 543 -1.43 -18.38 -11.49
N GLY A 544 -0.32 -17.63 -11.57
CA GLY A 544 0.81 -17.94 -12.45
C GLY A 544 1.70 -19.10 -11.93
N LEU A 545 1.76 -19.28 -10.61
CA LEU A 545 2.66 -20.22 -9.93
C LEU A 545 2.09 -21.64 -9.91
N ARG A 546 2.32 -22.39 -10.99
CA ARG A 546 1.97 -23.81 -11.05
C ARG A 546 2.71 -24.62 -9.97
N PRO A 547 2.04 -25.48 -9.19
CA PRO A 547 2.71 -26.41 -8.29
C PRO A 547 3.69 -27.29 -9.08
N SER A 548 4.98 -27.22 -8.72
CA SER A 548 5.98 -28.13 -9.30
C SER A 548 5.61 -29.58 -8.99
N ALA A 549 5.59 -30.43 -10.01
CA ALA A 549 5.43 -31.87 -9.81
C ALA A 549 6.62 -32.49 -9.03
N THR A 550 7.75 -31.78 -8.99
CA THR A 550 8.92 -32.13 -8.18
C THR A 550 8.70 -31.68 -6.74
N ARG A 551 8.33 -32.62 -5.86
CA ARG A 551 8.27 -32.38 -4.41
C ARG A 551 9.68 -32.24 -3.84
N ILE A 552 10.17 -31.00 -3.78
CA ILE A 552 11.40 -30.65 -3.04
C ILE A 552 11.21 -31.07 -1.58
N SER A 553 12.17 -31.82 -1.03
CA SER A 553 12.11 -32.33 0.34
C SER A 553 12.62 -31.27 1.31
N SER A 554 11.71 -30.64 2.07
CA SER A 554 12.11 -29.83 3.22
C SER A 554 12.61 -30.73 4.36
N SER A 555 13.93 -30.77 4.55
CA SER A 555 14.57 -31.21 5.79
C SER A 555 14.28 -30.18 6.89
N ARG A 556 13.04 -30.17 7.38
CA ARG A 556 12.63 -29.30 8.48
C ARG A 556 13.28 -29.75 9.78
N THR A 557 14.52 -29.33 10.01
CA THR A 557 15.25 -29.50 11.27
C THR A 557 14.59 -28.65 12.35
N THR A 558 13.49 -29.16 12.91
CA THR A 558 12.93 -28.62 14.16
C THR A 558 13.94 -28.89 15.27
N ALA A 559 14.70 -27.87 15.67
CA ALA A 559 15.36 -27.87 16.96
C ALA A 559 14.30 -28.18 18.04
N PRO A 560 14.48 -29.21 18.87
CA PRO A 560 13.48 -29.55 19.88
C PRO A 560 13.49 -28.44 20.97
N PRO A 561 12.32 -27.96 21.41
CA PRO A 561 12.27 -27.04 22.54
C PRO A 561 12.88 -27.71 23.78
N THR A 562 13.60 -26.94 24.58
CA THR A 562 14.32 -27.35 25.80
C THR A 562 13.35 -27.73 26.93
N ALA A 563 12.67 -28.87 26.76
CA ALA A 563 11.73 -29.40 27.72
C ALA A 563 12.42 -29.76 29.05
N THR A 564 12.09 -28.99 30.09
CA THR A 564 12.57 -29.21 31.46
C THR A 564 12.15 -30.58 32.00
N SER A 565 12.99 -31.13 32.88
CA SER A 565 12.91 -32.51 33.31
C SER A 565 11.72 -32.80 34.24
N SER A 566 10.80 -33.66 33.77
CA SER A 566 9.91 -34.41 34.67
C SER A 566 9.64 -35.80 34.10
N SER A 567 9.56 -36.80 34.99
CA SER A 567 9.49 -38.21 34.64
C SER A 567 8.13 -38.81 34.96
N SER A 568 7.61 -39.66 34.07
CA SER A 568 6.98 -40.93 34.45
C SER A 568 6.68 -41.78 33.22
N SER A 569 6.43 -43.07 33.42
CA SER A 569 6.22 -44.06 32.36
C SER A 569 4.75 -44.45 32.22
N ARG A 570 4.30 -44.73 30.99
CA ARG A 570 3.64 -46.01 30.64
C ARG A 570 3.24 -46.15 29.17
N ALA A 571 3.26 -47.39 28.72
CA ALA A 571 2.61 -47.95 27.54
C ALA A 571 2.23 -49.42 27.87
N PRO A 572 1.62 -50.23 26.99
CA PRO A 572 0.80 -49.95 25.80
C PRO A 572 -0.54 -50.74 25.76
N SER A 573 -1.44 -50.44 24.81
CA SER A 573 -2.34 -51.38 24.07
C SER A 573 -3.43 -50.59 23.31
N GLY A 574 -4.02 -51.03 22.19
CA GLY A 574 -3.68 -52.12 21.26
C GLY A 574 -4.89 -52.96 20.80
N ARG A 575 -5.07 -53.18 19.47
CA ARG A 575 -5.59 -54.43 18.82
C ARG A 575 -5.94 -54.33 17.31
N ARG A 576 -5.34 -55.26 16.54
CA ARG A 576 -5.91 -56.15 15.48
C ARG A 576 -6.54 -55.62 14.17
N SER A 577 -5.98 -56.17 13.08
CA SER A 577 -6.45 -56.33 11.68
C SER A 577 -7.56 -57.43 11.55
N PRO A 578 -7.93 -58.04 10.37
CA PRO A 578 -7.38 -57.98 8.98
C PRO A 578 -8.41 -57.97 7.81
N LEU A 579 -7.92 -58.06 6.56
CA LEU A 579 -8.33 -58.92 5.39
C LEU A 579 -7.66 -58.34 4.11
N SER A 580 -6.67 -58.98 3.45
CA SER A 580 -6.75 -60.04 2.41
C SER A 580 -7.51 -59.61 1.14
N ARG A 581 -7.08 -59.76 -0.14
CA ARG A 581 -6.04 -60.54 -0.89
C ARG A 581 -5.60 -59.66 -2.12
N THR A 582 -4.80 -59.96 -3.17
CA THR A 582 -4.02 -61.06 -3.83
C THR A 582 -3.17 -60.37 -4.95
N ALA A 583 -2.23 -60.95 -5.72
CA ALA A 583 -1.23 -62.02 -5.64
C ALA A 583 -0.50 -62.18 -7.02
N ALA A 584 0.84 -62.05 -7.02
CA ALA A 584 1.84 -62.71 -7.90
C ALA A 584 2.03 -62.33 -9.42
N PRO A 585 3.25 -62.57 -10.01
CA PRO A 585 3.73 -61.92 -11.25
C PRO A 585 4.39 -62.86 -12.32
N SER A 586 4.99 -62.29 -13.38
CA SER A 586 5.83 -63.01 -14.38
C SER A 586 6.90 -62.14 -15.10
N SER A 587 8.18 -62.52 -14.96
CA SER A 587 9.23 -62.79 -16.01
C SER A 587 9.16 -62.18 -17.43
N SER A 588 10.25 -61.89 -18.18
CA SER A 588 11.72 -62.00 -17.93
C SER A 588 12.61 -61.32 -19.02
N ARG A 589 13.92 -61.15 -18.69
CA ARG A 589 15.14 -60.81 -19.49
C ARG A 589 15.35 -61.56 -20.86
N PRO A 590 16.38 -61.27 -21.72
CA PRO A 590 17.18 -60.03 -21.98
C PRO A 590 17.73 -59.79 -23.44
N ALA A 591 18.49 -58.69 -23.63
CA ALA A 591 19.80 -58.56 -24.37
C ALA A 591 19.96 -58.26 -25.91
N SER A 592 20.75 -57.19 -26.17
CA SER A 592 21.81 -57.00 -27.22
C SER A 592 21.47 -56.69 -28.71
N GLY A 593 22.31 -55.86 -29.39
CA GLY A 593 22.36 -55.80 -30.88
C GLY A 593 22.79 -54.50 -31.63
N ALA A 594 24.09 -54.15 -31.64
CA ALA A 594 24.89 -53.44 -32.69
C ALA A 594 24.40 -52.24 -33.59
N ARG A 595 25.27 -51.19 -33.64
CA ARG A 595 25.64 -50.21 -34.73
C ARG A 595 24.96 -50.33 -36.14
N ALA A 596 24.68 -49.26 -36.91
CA ALA A 596 25.66 -48.32 -37.53
C ALA A 596 25.09 -47.18 -38.45
N ALA A 597 25.95 -46.19 -38.79
CA ALA A 597 26.06 -45.43 -40.08
C ALA A 597 25.15 -44.20 -40.48
N ARG A 598 25.70 -42.98 -40.27
CA ARG A 598 25.86 -41.79 -41.19
C ARG A 598 24.73 -41.23 -42.11
N ALA A 599 24.26 -40.01 -41.75
CA ALA A 599 24.40 -38.68 -42.46
C ALA A 599 23.78 -38.43 -43.87
N PRO A 600 23.69 -37.16 -44.43
CA PRO A 600 23.76 -35.78 -43.87
C PRO A 600 22.67 -34.78 -44.43
N VAL A 601 22.86 -33.44 -44.26
CA VAL A 601 22.22 -32.28 -44.98
C VAL A 601 20.84 -31.82 -44.41
N SER A 602 20.45 -30.53 -44.31
CA SER A 602 20.88 -29.20 -44.87
C SER A 602 20.78 -28.01 -43.87
N ARG A 603 21.31 -26.82 -44.26
CA ARG A 603 21.06 -25.48 -43.70
C ARG A 603 20.13 -24.64 -44.61
N PRO A 604 19.38 -23.67 -44.05
CA PRO A 604 19.39 -22.25 -44.50
C PRO A 604 19.79 -21.32 -43.32
N SER A 605 20.69 -20.34 -43.39
CA SER A 605 20.81 -19.11 -44.23
C SER A 605 20.02 -17.91 -43.69
N THR A 606 20.75 -16.96 -43.06
CA THR A 606 20.27 -15.65 -42.61
C THR A 606 20.25 -14.62 -43.76
N PRO A 607 19.42 -13.57 -43.66
CA PRO A 607 19.63 -12.30 -44.34
C PRO A 607 19.90 -11.17 -43.33
N SER A 608 20.98 -10.41 -43.55
CA SER A 608 21.23 -9.10 -42.92
C SER A 608 20.85 -7.99 -43.90
N TRP A 609 20.18 -6.94 -43.42
CA TRP A 609 20.06 -5.68 -44.16
C TRP A 609 20.32 -4.47 -43.25
N THR A 610 20.66 -3.36 -43.91
CA THR A 610 21.10 -2.06 -43.39
C THR A 610 19.98 -1.26 -42.74
#